data_AF-M1EB17-F1
#
_entry.id   AF-M1EB17-F1
#
_cell.length_a   1.000
_cell.length_b   1.000
_cell.length_c   1.000
_cell.angle_alpha   90.00
_cell.angle_beta   90.00
_cell.angle_gamma   90.00
#
_symmetry.space_group_name_H-M   'P 1'
#
loop_
_entity.id
_entity.type
_entity.pdbx_description
1 polymer ?
#
loop_
_entity_poly.entity_id
_entity_poly.type
_entity_poly.pdbx_seq_one_letter_code
_entity_poly.pdbx_strand_id
1 'polypeptide(L)'
;AAEEVGYPVMIKASEGGGGKGIRKVNNADDFPNLFRQVQAEVPGSPIFVMRLAKQSRHLEVQILADQYGNAISLFGRDCSVQRRHQKIIEEAPAAIATP
;
A
#
# COMPACT_ATOMS: atom_id res chain seq x y z
N ALA A 1 -2.17 -1.46 -19.32
CA ALA A 1 -2.01 -1.19 -17.87
C ALA A 1 -1.44 -2.41 -17.12
N ALA A 2 -2.23 -3.43 -16.76
CA ALA A 2 -1.70 -4.55 -15.96
C ALA A 2 -0.63 -5.38 -16.69
N GLU A 3 -0.81 -5.64 -17.98
CA GLU A 3 0.18 -6.33 -18.82
C GLU A 3 1.50 -5.55 -18.97
N GLU A 4 1.38 -4.23 -19.13
CA GLU A 4 2.54 -3.31 -19.22
C GLU A 4 3.35 -3.28 -17.93
N VAL A 5 2.68 -3.27 -16.77
CA VAL A 5 3.33 -3.34 -15.45
C VAL A 5 3.95 -4.73 -15.20
N GLY A 6 3.32 -5.78 -15.74
CA GLY A 6 3.69 -7.17 -15.55
C GLY A 6 3.14 -7.78 -14.26
N TYR A 7 2.52 -8.95 -14.37
CA TYR A 7 2.00 -9.68 -13.22
C TYR A 7 3.13 -10.27 -12.33
N PRO A 8 2.92 -10.40 -11.00
CA PRO A 8 1.73 -10.03 -10.26
C PRO A 8 1.62 -8.51 -10.01
N VAL A 9 0.39 -8.01 -10.02
CA VAL A 9 0.05 -6.59 -9.78
C VAL A 9 -0.86 -6.43 -8.56
N MET A 10 -1.01 -5.20 -8.10
CA MET A 10 -2.00 -4.78 -7.10
C MET A 10 -3.04 -3.89 -7.75
N ILE A 11 -4.32 -4.22 -7.57
CA ILE A 11 -5.45 -3.33 -7.81
C ILE A 11 -5.72 -2.57 -6.51
N LYS A 12 -5.83 -1.24 -6.59
CA LYS A 12 -6.12 -0.38 -5.43
C LYS A 12 -7.16 0.68 -5.77
N ALA A 13 -8.13 0.87 -4.89
CA ALA A 13 -8.97 2.06 -4.86
C ALA A 13 -8.16 3.26 -4.33
N SER A 14 -8.30 4.43 -4.94
CA SER A 14 -7.57 5.65 -4.54
C SER A 14 -8.02 6.20 -3.20
N GLU A 15 -9.28 5.93 -2.82
CA GLU A 15 -9.90 6.40 -1.58
C GLU A 15 -10.03 5.27 -0.53
N GLY A 16 -9.35 4.14 -0.77
CA GLY A 16 -9.30 3.02 0.18
C GLY A 16 -8.40 3.31 1.38
N GLY A 17 -8.87 3.00 2.59
CA GLY A 17 -8.12 3.15 3.84
C GLY A 17 -8.07 1.86 4.66
N GLY A 18 -7.02 1.68 5.47
CA GLY A 18 -6.93 0.55 6.41
C GLY A 18 -6.91 -0.83 5.76
N GLY A 19 -6.35 -0.95 4.54
CA GLY A 19 -6.31 -2.21 3.80
C GLY A 19 -7.56 -2.51 2.97
N LYS A 20 -8.57 -1.62 2.95
CA LYS A 20 -9.77 -1.76 2.10
C LYS A 20 -9.50 -1.39 0.65
N GLY A 21 -10.17 -2.07 -0.26
CA GLY A 21 -10.10 -1.79 -1.70
C GLY A 21 -8.77 -2.20 -2.32
N ILE A 22 -8.11 -3.22 -1.78
CA ILE A 22 -6.81 -3.71 -2.23
C ILE A 22 -6.93 -5.19 -2.63
N ARG A 23 -6.50 -5.55 -3.84
CA ARG A 23 -6.41 -6.95 -4.30
C ARG A 23 -5.10 -7.23 -5.01
N LYS A 24 -4.48 -8.36 -4.68
CA LYS A 24 -3.34 -8.92 -5.42
C LYS A 24 -3.86 -9.75 -6.59
N VAL A 25 -3.34 -9.53 -7.79
CA VAL A 25 -3.69 -10.28 -8.99
C VAL A 25 -2.46 -10.99 -9.54
N ASN A 26 -2.56 -12.30 -9.80
CA ASN A 26 -1.42 -13.10 -10.27
C ASN A 26 -1.39 -13.30 -11.79
N ASN A 27 -2.54 -13.22 -12.47
CA ASN A 27 -2.68 -13.46 -13.90
C ASN A 27 -3.84 -12.63 -14.47
N ALA A 28 -4.00 -12.63 -15.79
CA ALA A 28 -5.04 -11.87 -16.48
C ALA A 28 -6.46 -12.38 -16.19
N ASP A 29 -6.64 -13.69 -16.04
CA ASP A 29 -7.96 -14.32 -15.85
C ASP A 29 -8.61 -13.94 -14.52
N ASP A 30 -7.80 -13.77 -13.47
CA ASP A 30 -8.25 -13.34 -12.14
C ASP A 30 -8.67 -11.85 -12.11
N PHE A 31 -8.15 -11.04 -13.04
CA PHE A 31 -8.23 -9.58 -12.98
C PHE A 31 -9.67 -9.05 -12.98
N PRO A 32 -10.60 -9.48 -13.87
CA PRO A 32 -11.95 -8.90 -13.93
C PRO A 32 -12.74 -9.09 -12.64
N ASN A 33 -12.60 -10.26 -12.01
CA ASN A 33 -13.30 -10.54 -10.75
C ASN A 33 -12.74 -9.71 -9.60
N LEU A 34 -11.40 -9.65 -9.47
CA LEU A 34 -10.74 -8.90 -8.41
C LEU A 34 -10.95 -7.38 -8.55
N PHE A 35 -11.04 -6.88 -9.78
CA PHE A 35 -11.40 -5.48 -10.04
C PHE A 35 -12.82 -5.16 -9.55
N ARG A 36 -13.81 -6.01 -9.89
CA ARG A 36 -15.20 -5.84 -9.40
C ARG A 36 -15.30 -5.89 -7.88
N GLN A 37 -14.50 -6.73 -7.23
CA GLN A 37 -14.46 -6.76 -5.76
C GLN A 37 -13.97 -5.43 -5.18
N VAL A 38 -12.95 -4.81 -5.77
CA VAL A 38 -12.48 -3.48 -5.33
C VAL A 38 -13.55 -2.42 -5.57
N GLN A 39 -14.23 -2.44 -6.72
CA GLN A 39 -15.34 -1.52 -7.01
C GLN A 39 -16.50 -1.65 -6.00
N ALA A 40 -16.85 -2.89 -5.63
CA ALA A 40 -17.91 -3.14 -4.65
C ALA A 40 -17.49 -2.72 -3.23
N GLU A 41 -16.21 -2.88 -2.88
CA GLU A 41 -15.68 -2.54 -1.56
C GLU A 41 -15.52 -1.03 -1.35
N VAL A 42 -15.18 -0.28 -2.41
CA VAL A 42 -15.06 1.18 -2.37
C VAL A 42 -15.82 1.80 -3.57
N PRO A 43 -17.17 1.88 -3.48
CA PRO A 43 -18.00 2.37 -4.58
C PRO A 43 -17.68 3.81 -4.96
N GLY A 44 -17.56 4.07 -6.27
CA GLY A 44 -17.30 5.41 -6.82
C GLY A 44 -15.83 5.84 -6.78
N SER A 45 -14.96 5.16 -6.03
CA SER A 45 -13.55 5.52 -5.97
C SER A 45 -12.82 5.16 -7.27
N PRO A 46 -11.97 6.06 -7.80
CA PRO A 46 -11.04 5.72 -8.87
C PRO A 46 -10.16 4.51 -8.50
N ILE A 47 -9.90 3.62 -9.46
CA ILE A 47 -9.09 2.43 -9.27
C ILE A 47 -7.86 2.49 -10.17
N PHE A 48 -6.70 2.15 -9.60
CA PHE A 48 -5.44 2.07 -10.33
C PHE A 48 -4.76 0.72 -10.14
N VAL A 49 -3.80 0.43 -11.01
CA VAL A 49 -2.98 -0.79 -10.99
C VAL A 49 -1.53 -0.40 -10.77
N MET A 50 -0.84 -1.11 -9.87
CA MET A 50 0.58 -0.90 -9.61
C MET A 50 1.33 -2.23 -9.49
N ARG A 51 2.66 -2.19 -9.69
CA ARG A 51 3.52 -3.35 -9.51
C ARG A 51 3.48 -3.81 -8.04
N LEU A 52 3.40 -5.12 -7.82
CA LEU A 52 3.60 -5.68 -6.49
C LEU A 52 5.10 -5.69 -6.16
N ALA A 53 5.50 -4.94 -5.13
CA ALA A 53 6.81 -5.09 -4.52
C ALA A 53 6.87 -6.44 -3.77
N LYS A 54 7.82 -7.31 -4.15
CA LYS A 54 8.06 -8.59 -3.49
C LYS A 54 9.21 -8.43 -2.48
N GLN A 55 9.12 -9.14 -1.35
CA GLN A 55 10.18 -9.19 -0.33
C GLN A 55 10.62 -7.79 0.17
N SER A 56 9.68 -6.84 0.20
CA SER A 56 9.93 -5.48 0.67
C SER A 56 9.59 -5.31 2.14
N ARG A 57 10.29 -4.40 2.82
CA ARG A 57 9.87 -3.85 4.11
C ARG A 57 8.90 -2.69 3.89
N HIS A 58 7.93 -2.52 4.78
CA HIS A 58 7.04 -1.36 4.80
C HIS A 58 7.51 -0.42 5.91
N LEU A 59 8.26 0.60 5.52
CA LEU A 59 8.79 1.60 6.44
C LEU A 59 8.02 2.91 6.28
N GLU A 60 7.73 3.56 7.40
CA GLU A 60 7.05 4.86 7.43
C GLU A 60 7.90 5.88 8.16
N VAL A 61 7.83 7.15 7.76
CA VAL A 61 8.49 8.26 8.47
C VAL A 61 7.42 9.10 9.16
N GLN A 62 7.61 9.36 10.45
CA GLN A 62 6.76 10.29 11.16
C GLN A 62 7.16 11.72 10.80
N ILE A 63 6.21 12.46 10.22
CA ILE A 63 6.38 13.87 9.88
C ILE A 63 5.59 14.73 10.88
N LEU A 64 6.16 15.89 11.24
CA LEU A 64 5.48 16.98 11.94
C LEU A 64 5.74 18.27 11.15
N ALA A 65 4.68 18.99 10.80
CA ALA A 65 4.77 20.24 10.05
C ALA A 65 3.97 21.34 10.75
N ASP A 66 4.46 22.57 10.67
CA ASP A 66 3.77 23.76 11.18
C ASP A 66 3.22 24.65 10.04
N GLN A 67 2.50 25.71 10.41
CA GLN A 67 1.90 26.65 9.45
C GLN A 67 2.89 27.71 8.92
N TYR A 68 4.11 27.73 9.45
CA TYR A 68 5.17 28.67 9.05
C TYR A 68 6.10 28.07 7.99
N GLY A 69 5.79 26.87 7.50
CA GLY A 69 6.53 26.17 6.45
C GLY A 69 7.62 25.24 6.96
N ASN A 70 7.72 25.02 8.27
CA ASN A 70 8.67 24.06 8.83
C ASN A 70 8.08 22.65 8.77
N ALA A 71 8.88 21.68 8.34
CA ALA A 71 8.55 20.26 8.40
C ALA A 71 9.76 19.47 8.87
N ILE A 72 9.56 18.61 9.87
CA ILE A 72 10.61 17.75 10.41
C ILE A 72 10.20 16.28 10.30
N SER A 73 11.19 15.42 10.13
CA SER A 73 11.06 13.99 10.41
C SER A 73 11.42 13.74 11.88
N LEU A 74 10.60 12.98 12.60
CA LEU A 74 10.96 12.51 13.93
C LEU A 74 11.87 11.29 13.82
N PHE A 75 11.31 10.15 13.44
CA PHE A 75 12.02 8.90 13.15
C PHE A 75 11.13 8.04 12.24
N GLY A 76 11.60 6.82 11.93
CA GLY A 76 10.84 5.83 11.17
C GLY A 76 10.17 4.78 12.04
N ARG A 77 9.13 4.14 11.49
CA ARG A 77 8.51 2.90 11.99
C ARG A 77 8.67 1.78 10.97
N ASP A 78 8.85 0.57 11.45
CA ASP A 78 8.72 -0.63 10.65
C ASP A 78 7.32 -1.23 10.85
N CYS A 79 6.52 -1.21 9.78
CA CYS A 79 5.17 -1.75 9.76
C CYS A 79 5.08 -2.99 8.85
N SER A 80 6.20 -3.70 8.63
CA SER A 80 6.28 -4.82 7.67
C SER A 80 5.43 -6.02 8.07
N VAL A 81 5.18 -6.20 9.37
CA VAL A 81 4.36 -7.30 9.89
C VAL A 81 2.88 -6.99 9.64
N GLN A 82 2.38 -7.50 8.53
CA GLN A 82 1.02 -7.28 8.06
C GLN A 82 0.30 -8.60 7.82
N ARG A 83 -1.00 -8.62 8.08
CA ARG A 83 -1.89 -9.71 7.67
C ARG A 83 -2.98 -9.14 6.79
N ARG A 84 -3.10 -9.64 5.56
CA ARG A 84 -4.10 -9.18 4.57
C ARG A 84 -4.11 -7.65 4.39
N HIS A 85 -2.91 -7.05 4.28
CA HIS A 85 -2.71 -5.60 4.10
C HIS A 85 -3.17 -4.72 5.27
N GLN A 86 -3.35 -5.29 6.46
CA GLN A 86 -3.55 -4.55 7.71
C GLN A 86 -2.29 -4.69 8.56
N LYS A 87 -1.86 -3.58 9.18
CA LYS A 87 -0.72 -3.56 10.11
C LYS A 87 -1.09 -4.30 11.39
N ILE A 88 -0.22 -5.22 11.82
CA ILE A 88 -0.45 -6.04 13.02
C ILE A 88 0.57 -5.70 14.10
N ILE A 89 1.85 -5.58 13.73
CA ILE A 89 2.92 -5.15 14.62
C ILE A 89 3.63 -3.97 13.97
N GLU A 90 3.92 -2.96 14.78
CA GLU A 90 4.71 -1.79 14.40
C GLU A 90 5.84 -1.61 15.40
N GLU A 91 7.06 -1.41 14.89
CA GLU A 91 8.27 -1.23 15.70
C GLU A 91 8.91 0.13 15.38
N ALA A 92 9.62 0.72 16.35
CA ALA A 92 10.38 1.96 16.16
C ALA A 92 11.71 1.90 16.94
N PRO A 93 12.85 2.32 16.35
CA PRO A 93 13.00 2.85 14.98
C PRO A 93 13.07 1.73 13.91
N ALA A 94 13.11 2.11 12.63
CA ALA A 94 13.29 1.17 11.51
C ALA A 94 14.74 0.63 11.42
N ALA A 95 15.11 -0.28 12.33
CA ALA A 95 16.50 -0.76 12.52
C ALA A 95 17.10 -1.54 11.33
N ILE A 96 16.29 -1.93 10.34
CA ILE A 96 16.74 -2.70 9.17
C ILE A 96 17.48 -1.85 8.12
N ALA A 97 17.21 -0.55 8.07
CA ALA A 97 17.91 0.36 7.18
C ALA A 97 19.28 0.71 7.79
N THR A 98 20.32 0.76 6.95
CA THR A 98 21.60 1.32 7.39
C THR A 98 21.43 2.80 7.77
N PRO A 99 22.13 3.28 8.80
CA PRO A 99 22.13 4.70 9.17
C PRO A 99 22.53 5.62 8.02
#